data_AF-C8X9F2-F1
#
_entry.id   AF-C8X9F2-F1
#
_cell.length_a   1.000
_cell.length_b   1.000
_cell.length_c   1.000
_cell.angle_alpha   90.00
_cell.angle_beta   90.00
_cell.angle_gamma   90.00
#
_symmetry.space_group_name_H-M   'P 1'
#
loop_
_entity.id
_entity.type
_entity.pdbx_description
1 polymer ?
#
loop_
_entity_poly.entity_id
_entity_poly.type
_entity_poly.pdbx_seq_one_letter_code
_entity_poly.pdbx_strand_id
1 'polypeptide(L)'
;MAAMELPARADASDLDQALPRQRTGGRARPALRLILFDLGDTLESGEQLRPGALTTLRAIEKLGDVAHVALLSDVEQPASARDESRIRHEYEELLGRLGIRAFFEPLARWITLSSEVGVRKPAPATFRRAMRKAGADLGFGDVMFITENEGHVRRARELGMRAVQVPGPGGPAAGADITGLEELIGVVEQFVSGREGEGPAAATGEQDGATIHLAVLAPAGASDEAGGSIGHRVRLGALSVQIDTEPIGTDLIDTELTGPQASSDARGAPRSLDRLHLVVQNGRTFQQEHPDVPVLADQGRYLVVDLDPAIARELDGPDQVCFSVLPLPLNTTVFARAVAEPVAEQPWIRELVDRVAAGRFRMDLDKLVAFGSRYSTSSAYRAAATATRDELAAQGYAAVLVPISVQGRQSWNVVADHPGSGPQPRPVVLVTAHLDSINLAGGPQAMAPGADDNASGCAGLLTFARVFGTHPGAADLRLILFGGEEQGLFGSRQYVAGLDPAERARIAAVVNMDMIGTLTTQRPTVLIEGAAVSRPVMDGLSAAAATYTSLIVQTSLHPYNSDHVPFLDAAIPAVLTIEGADGANDRVHTDQDLARFVDDELAVQILRMNVAFVAEQLGRAGDPG
;
A
#
# COMPACT_ATOMS: atom_id res chain seq x y z
N MET A 1 -52.85 -43.90 12.93
CA MET A 1 -52.07 -43.00 12.06
C MET A 1 -51.11 -42.26 12.98
N ALA A 2 -50.03 -42.92 13.41
CA ALA A 2 -48.70 -42.89 12.79
C ALA A 2 -48.06 -41.49 12.94
N ALA A 3 -47.43 -41.28 14.09
CA ALA A 3 -46.50 -40.19 14.33
C ALA A 3 -45.16 -40.55 13.67
N MET A 4 -44.62 -39.65 12.87
CA MET A 4 -43.39 -39.86 12.10
C MET A 4 -42.24 -39.14 12.83
N GLU A 5 -41.35 -39.92 13.43
CA GLU A 5 -40.10 -39.49 14.06
C GLU A 5 -39.06 -39.14 12.98
N LEU A 6 -38.30 -38.07 13.21
CA LEU A 6 -37.08 -37.71 12.48
C LEU A 6 -35.87 -38.35 13.19
N PRO A 7 -34.91 -38.98 12.49
CA PRO A 7 -33.79 -39.65 13.15
C PRO A 7 -32.67 -38.68 13.54
N ALA A 8 -31.96 -39.10 14.58
CA ALA A 8 -30.95 -38.38 15.34
C ALA A 8 -29.58 -38.25 14.64
N ARG A 9 -28.80 -37.30 15.18
CA ARG A 9 -27.37 -37.04 14.97
C ARG A 9 -26.52 -38.31 15.13
N ALA A 10 -25.56 -38.53 14.23
CA ALA A 10 -24.45 -39.44 14.44
C ALA A 10 -23.20 -38.63 14.76
N ASP A 11 -22.63 -38.90 15.93
CA ASP A 11 -21.44 -38.28 16.49
C ASP A 11 -20.19 -39.11 16.13
N ALA A 12 -19.04 -38.44 16.21
CA ALA A 12 -17.72 -38.94 15.87
C ALA A 12 -17.21 -40.00 16.87
N SER A 13 -16.70 -41.12 16.38
CA SER A 13 -15.54 -41.86 16.93
C SER A 13 -15.27 -43.12 16.11
N ASP A 14 -14.00 -43.50 16.09
CA ASP A 14 -13.44 -44.75 15.58
C ASP A 14 -13.36 -44.94 14.06
N LEU A 15 -12.16 -44.67 13.54
CA LEU A 15 -11.40 -45.63 12.72
C LEU A 15 -9.93 -45.16 12.65
N ASP A 16 -9.22 -45.26 13.77
CA ASP A 16 -7.76 -45.31 13.79
C ASP A 16 -7.34 -46.79 13.73
N GLN A 17 -6.87 -47.24 12.57
CA GLN A 17 -6.07 -48.45 12.45
C GLN A 17 -4.87 -48.18 11.54
N ALA A 18 -3.74 -47.92 12.21
CA ALA A 18 -2.42 -47.87 11.61
C ALA A 18 -2.03 -49.21 10.96
N LEU A 19 -1.56 -49.15 9.70
CA LEU A 19 -0.80 -50.21 9.04
C LEU A 19 0.55 -49.65 8.54
N PRO A 20 1.63 -50.46 8.57
CA PRO A 20 3.01 -49.97 8.57
C PRO A 20 3.46 -49.49 7.19
N ARG A 21 4.13 -48.33 7.15
CA ARG A 21 4.79 -47.79 5.96
C ARG A 21 5.99 -48.64 5.57
N GLN A 22 5.87 -49.44 4.52
CA GLN A 22 7.02 -49.95 3.79
C GLN A 22 7.68 -48.79 3.03
N ARG A 23 8.96 -48.53 3.33
CA ARG A 23 9.81 -47.63 2.54
C ARG A 23 10.16 -48.31 1.22
N THR A 24 9.55 -47.87 0.13
CA THR A 24 10.08 -48.09 -1.23
C THR A 24 10.52 -46.73 -1.78
N GLY A 25 11.80 -46.65 -2.17
CA GLY A 25 12.35 -45.46 -2.83
C GLY A 25 11.66 -45.25 -4.18
N GLY A 26 11.12 -44.05 -4.39
CA GLY A 26 10.50 -43.64 -5.64
C GLY A 26 10.63 -42.13 -5.77
N ARG A 27 11.05 -41.67 -6.95
CA ARG A 27 11.20 -40.26 -7.34
C ARG A 27 10.07 -39.38 -6.78
N ALA A 28 10.44 -38.21 -6.23
CA ALA A 28 9.48 -37.17 -5.86
C ALA A 28 8.52 -36.92 -7.04
N ARG A 29 7.21 -36.97 -6.78
CA ARG A 29 6.22 -36.54 -7.77
C ARG A 29 6.49 -35.07 -8.09
N PRO A 30 6.50 -34.66 -9.37
CA PRO A 30 6.59 -33.24 -9.72
C PRO A 30 5.46 -32.45 -9.04
N ALA A 31 5.80 -31.31 -8.44
CA ALA A 31 4.82 -30.42 -7.82
C ALA A 31 3.88 -29.86 -8.91
N LEU A 32 2.59 -29.86 -8.63
CA LEU A 32 1.57 -29.33 -9.53
C LEU A 32 1.81 -27.83 -9.76
N ARG A 33 1.84 -27.39 -11.03
CA ARG A 33 1.87 -25.97 -11.40
C ARG A 33 0.46 -25.49 -11.80
N LEU A 34 0.09 -24.29 -11.39
CA LEU A 34 -1.19 -23.68 -11.75
C LEU A 34 -0.98 -22.61 -12.83
N ILE A 35 -1.64 -22.76 -13.97
CA ILE A 35 -1.58 -21.79 -15.07
C ILE A 35 -2.90 -21.02 -15.09
N LEU A 36 -2.86 -19.79 -14.59
CA LEU A 36 -4.03 -18.95 -14.39
C LEU A 36 -4.14 -17.93 -15.52
N PHE A 37 -5.23 -17.97 -16.27
CA PHE A 37 -5.53 -17.03 -17.33
C PHE A 37 -6.53 -15.97 -16.87
N ASP A 38 -6.26 -14.73 -17.24
CA ASP A 38 -7.33 -13.76 -17.45
C ASP A 38 -8.18 -14.19 -18.67
N LEU A 39 -9.49 -13.87 -18.66
CA LEU A 39 -10.37 -14.16 -19.79
C LEU A 39 -10.42 -12.99 -20.77
N GLY A 40 -10.94 -11.84 -20.32
CA GLY A 40 -11.22 -10.68 -21.16
C GLY A 40 -9.94 -10.05 -21.71
N ASP A 41 -9.92 -9.77 -23.00
CA ASP A 41 -8.78 -9.29 -23.80
C ASP A 41 -7.49 -10.13 -23.77
N THR A 42 -7.43 -11.18 -22.93
CA THR A 42 -6.37 -12.20 -22.88
C THR A 42 -6.68 -13.42 -23.74
N LEU A 43 -7.78 -14.13 -23.47
CA LEU A 43 -8.19 -15.33 -24.22
C LEU A 43 -9.31 -15.03 -25.22
N GLU A 44 -10.15 -14.04 -24.94
CA GLU A 44 -11.23 -13.58 -25.81
C GLU A 44 -11.17 -12.06 -25.98
N SER A 45 -11.78 -11.54 -27.04
CA SER A 45 -12.12 -10.12 -27.13
C SER A 45 -13.46 -9.96 -27.86
N GLY A 46 -14.40 -9.23 -27.26
CA GLY A 46 -15.73 -9.04 -27.83
C GLY A 46 -16.52 -10.35 -28.00
N GLU A 47 -16.42 -11.26 -27.02
CA GLU A 47 -17.02 -12.59 -27.02
C GLU A 47 -16.52 -13.52 -28.14
N GLN A 48 -15.39 -13.19 -28.75
CA GLN A 48 -14.72 -14.04 -29.74
C GLN A 48 -13.37 -14.50 -29.22
N LEU A 49 -13.10 -15.79 -29.36
CA LEU A 49 -11.84 -16.36 -28.92
C LEU A 49 -10.67 -15.79 -29.75
N ARG A 50 -9.60 -15.37 -29.08
CA ARG A 50 -8.43 -14.80 -29.75
C ARG A 50 -7.65 -15.85 -30.54
N PRO A 51 -7.02 -15.48 -31.67
CA PRO A 51 -6.16 -16.38 -32.43
C PRO A 51 -5.08 -17.03 -31.54
N GLY A 52 -4.93 -18.35 -31.66
CA GLY A 52 -3.96 -19.12 -30.87
C GLY A 52 -4.42 -19.55 -29.47
N ALA A 53 -5.50 -18.98 -28.91
CA ALA A 53 -5.98 -19.34 -27.57
C ALA A 53 -6.38 -20.82 -27.46
N LEU A 54 -7.17 -21.34 -28.41
CA LEU A 54 -7.58 -22.74 -28.41
C LEU A 54 -6.39 -23.69 -28.62
N THR A 55 -5.45 -23.32 -29.49
CA THR A 55 -4.21 -24.08 -29.72
C THR A 55 -3.41 -24.18 -28.43
N THR A 56 -3.26 -23.06 -27.73
CA THR A 56 -2.50 -22.92 -26.49
C THR A 56 -3.12 -23.73 -25.35
N LEU A 57 -4.44 -23.60 -25.12
CA LEU A 57 -5.14 -24.36 -24.09
C LEU A 57 -5.03 -25.87 -24.32
N ARG A 58 -5.18 -26.34 -25.56
CA ARG A 58 -5.00 -27.76 -25.92
C ARG A 58 -3.57 -28.25 -25.71
N ALA A 59 -2.58 -27.38 -25.91
CA ALA A 59 -1.18 -27.75 -25.70
C ALA A 59 -0.86 -27.86 -24.20
N ILE A 60 -1.35 -26.92 -23.38
CA ILE A 60 -1.15 -26.96 -21.93
C ILE A 60 -1.90 -28.13 -21.29
N GLU A 61 -3.12 -28.43 -21.74
CA GLU A 61 -3.90 -29.58 -21.24
C GLU A 61 -3.15 -30.92 -21.42
N LYS A 62 -2.36 -31.06 -22.49
CA LYS A 62 -1.53 -32.25 -22.74
C LYS A 62 -0.39 -32.43 -21.73
N LEU A 63 -0.04 -31.40 -20.97
CA LEU A 63 0.95 -31.52 -19.88
C LEU A 63 0.41 -32.36 -18.72
N GLY A 64 -0.91 -32.54 -18.59
CA GLY A 64 -1.51 -33.48 -17.64
C GLY A 64 -1.21 -33.12 -16.18
N ASP A 65 -0.92 -34.12 -15.34
CA ASP A 65 -0.83 -34.00 -13.87
C ASP A 65 0.21 -33.00 -13.33
N VAL A 66 1.06 -32.44 -14.18
CA VAL A 66 2.09 -31.46 -13.78
C VAL A 66 1.65 -30.01 -13.95
N ALA A 67 0.58 -29.74 -14.71
CA ALA A 67 0.06 -28.38 -14.90
C ALA A 67 -1.45 -28.38 -15.13
N HIS A 68 -2.18 -27.54 -14.41
CA HIS A 68 -3.61 -27.33 -14.63
C HIS A 68 -3.92 -25.89 -15.03
N VAL A 69 -4.83 -25.73 -15.99
CA VAL A 69 -5.33 -24.42 -16.41
C VAL A 69 -6.51 -23.99 -15.54
N ALA A 70 -6.53 -22.70 -15.20
CA ALA A 70 -7.59 -22.08 -14.43
C ALA A 70 -7.89 -20.67 -14.98
N LEU A 71 -9.09 -20.15 -14.67
CA LEU A 71 -9.50 -18.79 -15.01
C LEU A 71 -9.60 -17.91 -13.77
N LEU A 72 -9.14 -16.67 -13.91
CA LEU A 72 -9.38 -15.58 -12.97
C LEU A 72 -9.98 -14.40 -13.72
N SER A 73 -11.25 -14.09 -13.46
CA SER A 73 -11.96 -13.09 -14.25
C SER A 73 -12.66 -12.04 -13.43
N ASP A 74 -12.69 -10.84 -13.98
CA ASP A 74 -13.44 -9.74 -13.40
C ASP A 74 -14.85 -9.75 -13.95
N VAL A 75 -15.82 -9.75 -13.05
CA VAL A 75 -17.25 -9.64 -13.37
C VAL A 75 -17.87 -8.60 -12.46
N GLU A 76 -19.01 -8.04 -12.85
CA GLU A 76 -19.73 -7.08 -12.03
C GLU A 76 -20.05 -7.66 -10.64
N GLN A 77 -19.97 -6.83 -9.59
CA GLN A 77 -20.33 -7.27 -8.26
C GLN A 77 -21.86 -7.48 -8.16
N PRO A 78 -22.32 -8.66 -7.71
CA PRO A 78 -23.74 -8.95 -7.63
C PRO A 78 -24.41 -8.14 -6.52
N ALA A 79 -25.57 -7.54 -6.81
CA ALA A 79 -26.39 -6.85 -5.81
C ALA A 79 -27.08 -7.82 -4.83
N SER A 80 -27.14 -9.12 -5.17
CA SER A 80 -27.74 -10.17 -4.34
C SER A 80 -27.17 -11.56 -4.67
N ALA A 81 -27.38 -12.54 -3.79
CA ALA A 81 -27.00 -13.95 -4.05
C ALA A 81 -27.70 -14.57 -5.29
N ARG A 82 -28.87 -14.04 -5.67
CA ARG A 82 -29.56 -14.43 -6.93
C ARG A 82 -28.83 -13.87 -8.15
N ASP A 83 -28.27 -12.67 -8.06
CA ASP A 83 -27.48 -12.06 -9.13
C ASP A 83 -26.14 -12.77 -9.31
N GLU A 84 -25.53 -13.26 -8.23
CA GLU A 84 -24.29 -14.05 -8.31
C GLU A 84 -24.50 -15.36 -9.10
N SER A 85 -25.62 -16.04 -8.86
CA SER A 85 -25.98 -17.26 -9.58
C SER A 85 -26.23 -16.99 -11.07
N ARG A 86 -26.84 -15.84 -11.40
CA ARG A 86 -27.07 -15.39 -12.78
C ARG A 86 -25.76 -15.06 -13.49
N ILE A 87 -24.89 -14.24 -12.89
CA ILE A 87 -23.58 -13.85 -13.45
C ILE A 87 -22.72 -15.08 -13.70
N ARG A 88 -22.72 -16.03 -12.77
CA ARG A 88 -22.03 -17.31 -12.95
C ARG A 88 -22.58 -18.07 -14.16
N HIS A 89 -23.91 -18.19 -14.27
CA HIS A 89 -24.54 -18.88 -15.39
C HIS A 89 -24.19 -18.23 -16.74
N GLU A 90 -24.27 -16.91 -16.84
CA GLU A 90 -23.90 -16.14 -18.04
C GLU A 90 -22.42 -16.35 -18.42
N TYR A 91 -21.54 -16.40 -17.42
CA TYR A 91 -20.12 -16.69 -17.62
C TYR A 91 -19.87 -18.12 -18.10
N GLU A 92 -20.59 -19.11 -17.55
CA GLU A 92 -20.53 -20.51 -18.00
C GLU A 92 -21.05 -20.67 -19.44
N GLU A 93 -22.10 -19.93 -19.82
CA GLU A 93 -22.61 -19.89 -21.19
C GLU A 93 -21.60 -19.26 -22.16
N LEU A 94 -20.95 -18.16 -21.76
CA LEU A 94 -19.90 -17.53 -22.56
C LEU A 94 -18.75 -18.52 -22.86
N LEU A 95 -18.26 -19.23 -21.85
CA LEU A 95 -17.23 -20.26 -22.04
C LEU A 95 -17.71 -21.40 -22.96
N GLY A 96 -19.00 -21.71 -22.91
CA GLY A 96 -19.65 -22.64 -23.83
C GLY A 96 -19.64 -22.14 -25.27
N ARG A 97 -20.04 -20.88 -25.50
CA ARG A 97 -20.03 -20.22 -26.82
C ARG A 97 -18.62 -20.10 -27.40
N LEU A 98 -17.63 -19.80 -26.55
CA LEU A 98 -16.21 -19.73 -26.91
C LEU A 98 -15.60 -21.12 -27.18
N GLY A 99 -16.29 -22.21 -26.82
CA GLY A 99 -15.82 -23.58 -27.03
C GLY A 99 -14.65 -23.99 -26.12
N ILE A 100 -14.41 -23.28 -25.02
CA ILE A 100 -13.29 -23.52 -24.09
C ILE A 100 -13.73 -23.99 -22.69
N ARG A 101 -15.04 -24.13 -22.44
CA ARG A 101 -15.58 -24.59 -21.15
C ARG A 101 -14.93 -25.87 -20.63
N ALA A 102 -14.71 -26.85 -21.51
CA ALA A 102 -14.20 -28.17 -21.14
C ALA A 102 -12.82 -28.13 -20.46
N PHE A 103 -11.97 -27.15 -20.78
CA PHE A 103 -10.63 -27.02 -20.19
C PHE A 103 -10.66 -26.65 -18.70
N PHE A 104 -11.78 -26.13 -18.20
CA PHE A 104 -11.91 -25.61 -16.85
C PHE A 104 -12.88 -26.45 -15.99
N GLU A 105 -13.20 -27.69 -16.40
CA GLU A 105 -14.07 -28.57 -15.61
C GLU A 105 -13.29 -29.34 -14.50
N PRO A 106 -13.85 -29.47 -13.28
CA PRO A 106 -15.11 -28.89 -12.81
C PRO A 106 -14.99 -27.37 -12.56
N LEU A 107 -15.96 -26.61 -13.09
CA LEU A 107 -15.93 -25.13 -13.11
C LEU A 107 -15.80 -24.50 -11.71
N ALA A 108 -16.47 -25.10 -10.73
CA ALA A 108 -16.39 -24.68 -9.33
C ALA A 108 -14.98 -24.79 -8.72
N ARG A 109 -14.06 -25.52 -9.36
CA ARG A 109 -12.67 -25.69 -8.94
C ARG A 109 -11.72 -24.76 -9.70
N TRP A 110 -11.92 -24.60 -11.00
CA TRP A 110 -10.91 -23.97 -11.87
C TRP A 110 -11.29 -22.58 -12.38
N ILE A 111 -12.47 -22.06 -12.04
CA ILE A 111 -12.86 -20.69 -12.37
C ILE A 111 -13.00 -19.90 -11.08
N THR A 112 -12.34 -18.75 -11.00
CA THR A 112 -12.51 -17.80 -9.90
C THR A 112 -12.97 -16.46 -10.45
N LEU A 113 -14.14 -16.00 -9.99
CA LEU A 113 -14.70 -14.71 -10.35
C LEU A 113 -14.43 -13.71 -9.22
N SER A 114 -14.07 -12.47 -9.55
CA SER A 114 -13.85 -11.41 -8.54
C SER A 114 -15.07 -11.15 -7.66
N SER A 115 -16.28 -11.36 -8.19
CA SER A 115 -17.53 -11.32 -7.42
C SER A 115 -17.58 -12.34 -6.27
N GLU A 116 -16.96 -13.51 -6.42
CA GLU A 116 -16.87 -14.51 -5.34
C GLU A 116 -15.92 -14.08 -4.21
N VAL A 117 -15.05 -13.12 -4.48
CA VAL A 117 -13.99 -12.65 -3.57
C VAL A 117 -14.33 -11.28 -2.99
N GLY A 118 -15.20 -10.50 -3.65
CA GLY A 118 -15.57 -9.15 -3.26
C GLY A 118 -14.52 -8.09 -3.64
N VAL A 119 -13.46 -8.46 -4.35
CA VAL A 119 -12.37 -7.58 -4.80
C VAL A 119 -11.94 -7.95 -6.22
N ARG A 120 -11.55 -6.96 -7.02
CA ARG A 120 -11.11 -7.16 -8.42
C ARG A 120 -9.67 -7.64 -8.50
N LYS A 121 -9.29 -8.22 -9.65
CA LYS A 121 -7.88 -8.41 -9.97
C LYS A 121 -7.16 -7.05 -9.97
N PRO A 122 -5.85 -7.00 -9.63
CA PRO A 122 -4.97 -8.09 -9.26
C PRO A 122 -4.82 -8.25 -7.72
N ALA A 123 -5.92 -8.12 -6.95
CA ALA A 123 -5.84 -8.23 -5.49
C ALA A 123 -5.33 -9.62 -5.06
N PRO A 124 -4.39 -9.74 -4.09
CA PRO A 124 -3.83 -11.03 -3.66
C PRO A 124 -4.90 -12.06 -3.23
N ALA A 125 -6.01 -11.59 -2.68
CA ALA A 125 -7.14 -12.42 -2.29
C ALA A 125 -7.75 -13.23 -3.45
N THR A 126 -7.76 -12.66 -4.67
CA THR A 126 -8.29 -13.32 -5.88
C THR A 126 -7.43 -14.51 -6.30
N PHE A 127 -6.11 -14.34 -6.33
CA PHE A 127 -5.15 -15.41 -6.61
C PHE A 127 -5.17 -16.50 -5.54
N ARG A 128 -5.18 -16.11 -4.25
CA ARG A 128 -5.26 -17.06 -3.13
C ARG A 128 -6.57 -17.87 -3.17
N ARG A 129 -7.68 -17.26 -3.61
CA ARG A 129 -8.95 -17.98 -3.81
C ARG A 129 -8.81 -19.03 -4.91
N ALA A 130 -8.22 -18.69 -6.05
CA ALA A 130 -7.98 -19.65 -7.13
C ALA A 130 -7.08 -20.82 -6.68
N MET A 131 -6.00 -20.53 -5.95
CA MET A 131 -5.09 -21.55 -5.40
C MET A 131 -5.79 -22.48 -4.41
N ARG A 132 -6.62 -21.94 -3.50
CA ARG A 132 -7.40 -22.76 -2.57
C ARG A 132 -8.38 -23.68 -3.29
N LYS A 133 -9.06 -23.18 -4.33
CA LYS A 133 -9.98 -23.99 -5.13
C LYS A 133 -9.23 -25.10 -5.87
N ALA A 134 -7.99 -24.85 -6.31
CA ALA A 134 -7.12 -25.87 -6.91
C ALA A 134 -6.77 -27.03 -5.96
N GLY A 135 -6.98 -26.91 -4.64
CA GLY A 135 -6.93 -28.01 -3.69
C GLY A 135 -5.53 -28.62 -3.47
N ALA A 136 -4.48 -27.87 -3.80
CA ALA A 136 -3.08 -28.22 -3.57
C ALA A 136 -2.43 -27.13 -2.70
N ASP A 137 -1.43 -27.50 -1.90
CA ASP A 137 -0.63 -26.56 -1.11
C ASP A 137 0.34 -25.81 -2.03
N LEU A 138 -0.22 -24.86 -2.79
CA LEU A 138 0.51 -24.08 -3.79
C LEU A 138 1.02 -22.79 -3.16
N GLY A 139 2.29 -22.47 -3.38
CA GLY A 139 2.81 -21.12 -3.20
C GLY A 139 2.56 -20.26 -4.44
N PHE A 140 2.74 -18.94 -4.34
CA PHE A 140 2.66 -18.08 -5.52
C PHE A 140 3.70 -18.46 -6.59
N GLY A 141 4.89 -18.95 -6.20
CA GLY A 141 5.90 -19.45 -7.14
C GLY A 141 5.47 -20.68 -7.95
N ASP A 142 4.41 -21.38 -7.55
CA ASP A 142 3.83 -22.49 -8.30
C ASP A 142 2.77 -22.04 -9.31
N VAL A 143 2.47 -20.73 -9.35
CA VAL A 143 1.47 -20.13 -10.20
C VAL A 143 2.12 -19.33 -11.33
N MET A 144 1.66 -19.55 -12.54
CA MET A 144 1.87 -18.66 -13.67
C MET A 144 0.59 -17.87 -13.93
N PHE A 145 0.65 -16.55 -13.96
CA PHE A 145 -0.48 -15.70 -14.34
C PHE A 145 -0.31 -15.07 -15.72
N ILE A 146 -1.33 -15.18 -16.56
CA ILE A 146 -1.30 -14.76 -17.95
C ILE A 146 -2.40 -13.72 -18.15
N THR A 147 -2.01 -12.51 -18.55
CA THR A 147 -2.93 -11.37 -18.74
C THR A 147 -2.37 -10.38 -19.75
N GLU A 148 -3.21 -9.62 -20.44
CA GLU A 148 -2.79 -8.53 -21.32
C GLU A 148 -2.42 -7.26 -20.56
N ASN A 149 -2.86 -7.16 -19.31
CA ASN A 149 -2.73 -5.98 -18.47
C ASN A 149 -1.36 -5.92 -17.78
N GLU A 150 -0.55 -4.91 -18.11
CA GLU A 150 0.80 -4.73 -17.56
C GLU A 150 0.81 -4.56 -16.03
N GLY A 151 -0.16 -3.83 -15.47
CA GLY A 151 -0.27 -3.61 -14.03
C GLY A 151 -0.56 -4.92 -13.29
N HIS A 152 -1.38 -5.79 -13.88
CA HIS A 152 -1.67 -7.12 -13.36
C HIS A 152 -0.43 -8.04 -13.41
N VAL A 153 0.35 -8.00 -14.49
CA VAL A 153 1.61 -8.76 -14.62
C VAL A 153 2.61 -8.32 -13.56
N ARG A 154 2.79 -7.02 -13.40
CA ARG A 154 3.69 -6.43 -12.39
C ARG A 154 3.27 -6.86 -10.98
N ARG A 155 2.00 -6.72 -10.65
CA ARG A 155 1.47 -7.11 -9.34
C ARG A 155 1.60 -8.61 -9.08
N ALA A 156 1.40 -9.44 -10.09
CA ALA A 156 1.56 -10.89 -9.93
C ALA A 156 3.02 -11.28 -9.69
N ARG A 157 3.97 -10.62 -10.37
CA ARG A 157 5.42 -10.80 -10.14
C ARG A 157 5.84 -10.36 -8.74
N GLU A 158 5.29 -9.26 -8.22
CA GLU A 158 5.52 -8.82 -6.82
C GLU A 158 5.06 -9.86 -5.80
N LEU A 159 4.00 -10.62 -6.11
CA LEU A 159 3.52 -11.71 -5.27
C LEU A 159 4.38 -12.98 -5.38
N GLY A 160 5.40 -12.99 -6.22
CA GLY A 160 6.28 -14.13 -6.46
C GLY A 160 5.74 -15.13 -7.48
N MET A 161 4.69 -14.78 -8.24
CA MET A 161 4.21 -15.61 -9.35
C MET A 161 5.07 -15.39 -10.59
N ARG A 162 5.17 -16.40 -11.45
CA ARG A 162 5.57 -16.13 -12.84
C ARG A 162 4.41 -15.39 -13.50
N ALA A 163 4.64 -14.27 -14.17
CA ALA A 163 3.58 -13.60 -14.91
C ALA A 163 4.03 -13.28 -16.32
N VAL A 164 3.16 -13.51 -17.30
CA VAL A 164 3.42 -13.33 -18.73
C VAL A 164 2.40 -12.36 -19.29
N GLN A 165 2.89 -11.24 -19.82
CA GLN A 165 2.09 -10.27 -20.54
C GLN A 165 1.85 -10.75 -21.97
N VAL A 166 0.58 -10.93 -22.34
CA VAL A 166 0.18 -11.21 -23.72
C VAL A 166 -0.17 -9.90 -24.44
N PRO A 167 -0.01 -9.81 -25.77
CA PRO A 167 -0.43 -8.61 -26.51
C PRO A 167 -1.95 -8.45 -26.41
N GLY A 168 -2.47 -7.23 -26.34
CA GLY A 168 -3.91 -6.97 -26.36
C GLY A 168 -4.54 -7.11 -27.76
N PRO A 169 -5.85 -6.86 -27.92
CA PRO A 169 -6.55 -6.95 -29.20
C PRO A 169 -6.07 -5.96 -30.27
N GLY A 170 -5.44 -4.84 -29.85
CA GLY A 170 -4.88 -3.80 -30.72
C GLY A 170 -3.46 -4.07 -31.25
N GLY A 171 -2.87 -5.22 -30.94
CA GLY A 171 -1.47 -5.55 -31.27
C GLY A 171 -0.53 -5.48 -30.05
N PRO A 172 0.76 -5.81 -30.22
CA PRO A 172 1.71 -5.86 -29.11
C PRO A 172 1.94 -4.46 -28.51
N ALA A 173 1.70 -4.34 -27.20
CA ALA A 173 2.11 -3.19 -26.41
C ALA A 173 3.65 -3.17 -26.30
N ALA A 174 4.25 -1.98 -26.13
CA ALA A 174 5.66 -1.87 -25.78
C ALA A 174 5.88 -2.58 -24.44
N GLY A 175 6.61 -3.71 -24.44
CA GLY A 175 6.88 -4.49 -23.23
C GLY A 175 6.10 -5.81 -23.07
N ALA A 176 5.29 -6.23 -24.06
CA ALA A 176 4.70 -7.58 -24.03
C ALA A 176 5.79 -8.66 -24.03
N ASP A 177 5.70 -9.66 -23.14
CA ASP A 177 6.71 -10.71 -23.00
C ASP A 177 6.73 -11.67 -24.22
N ILE A 178 5.61 -11.72 -24.95
CA ILE A 178 5.42 -12.57 -26.14
C ILE A 178 4.66 -11.81 -27.23
N THR A 179 4.75 -12.25 -28.48
CA THR A 179 4.07 -11.59 -29.61
C THR A 179 2.75 -12.28 -30.02
N GLY A 180 2.48 -13.47 -29.51
CA GLY A 180 1.21 -14.19 -29.70
C GLY A 180 0.99 -15.31 -28.69
N LEU A 181 -0.26 -15.73 -28.50
CA LEU A 181 -0.63 -16.72 -27.48
C LEU A 181 0.06 -18.07 -27.66
N GLU A 182 0.38 -18.49 -28.90
CA GLU A 182 1.02 -19.79 -29.16
C GLU A 182 2.46 -19.87 -28.61
N GLU A 183 3.14 -18.73 -28.39
CA GLU A 183 4.45 -18.70 -27.72
C GLU A 183 4.36 -19.11 -26.24
N LEU A 184 3.18 -19.01 -25.62
CA LEU A 184 2.97 -19.46 -24.24
C LEU A 184 3.24 -20.95 -24.07
N ILE A 185 3.12 -21.76 -25.12
CA ILE A 185 3.35 -23.20 -25.05
C ILE A 185 4.77 -23.47 -24.53
N GLY A 186 5.77 -22.82 -25.15
CA GLY A 186 7.17 -22.96 -24.73
C GLY A 186 7.43 -22.34 -23.35
N VAL A 187 6.80 -21.21 -23.04
CA VAL A 187 6.96 -20.53 -21.75
C VAL A 187 6.39 -21.37 -20.59
N VAL A 188 5.23 -22.00 -20.80
CA VAL A 188 4.61 -22.91 -19.84
C VAL A 188 5.42 -24.20 -19.70
N GLU A 189 5.92 -24.78 -20.80
CA GLU A 189 6.80 -25.95 -20.74
C GLU A 189 8.08 -25.68 -19.94
N GLN A 190 8.68 -24.50 -20.09
CA GLN A 190 9.84 -24.08 -19.29
C GLN A 190 9.47 -23.93 -17.81
N PHE A 191 8.34 -23.29 -17.50
CA PHE A 191 7.87 -23.12 -16.13
C PHE A 191 7.59 -24.45 -15.43
N VAL A 192 6.99 -25.40 -16.15
CA VAL A 192 6.67 -26.72 -15.63
C VAL A 192 7.92 -27.59 -15.49
N SER A 193 8.89 -27.48 -16.41
CA SER A 193 10.11 -28.29 -16.39
C SER A 193 11.22 -27.77 -15.47
N GLY A 194 11.13 -26.52 -15.01
CA GLY A 194 12.15 -25.90 -14.14
C GLY A 194 13.50 -25.67 -14.82
N ARG A 195 13.56 -25.71 -16.16
CA ARG A 195 14.77 -25.40 -16.94
C ARG A 195 14.82 -23.90 -17.23
N GLU A 196 15.75 -23.19 -16.58
CA GLU A 196 16.10 -21.82 -16.93
C GLU A 196 16.85 -21.81 -18.28
N GLY A 197 16.45 -20.93 -19.21
CA GLY A 197 17.04 -20.81 -20.53
C GLY A 197 17.33 -19.34 -20.87
N GLU A 198 18.55 -19.11 -21.34
CA GLU A 198 19.22 -17.86 -21.68
C GLU A 198 18.49 -17.00 -22.75
N GLY A 199 18.53 -15.68 -22.55
CA GLY A 199 18.26 -14.60 -23.52
C GLY A 199 19.25 -13.45 -23.28
N PRO A 200 19.57 -12.61 -24.28
CA PRO A 200 20.94 -12.33 -24.72
C PRO A 200 21.79 -11.48 -23.76
N ALA A 201 23.06 -11.87 -23.71
CA ALA A 201 24.14 -11.35 -22.88
C ALA A 201 24.27 -9.82 -22.83
N ALA A 202 24.20 -9.27 -21.62
CA ALA A 202 24.94 -8.08 -21.25
C ALA A 202 26.30 -8.51 -20.68
N ALA A 203 27.34 -7.78 -21.08
CA ALA A 203 28.74 -8.13 -20.95
C ALA A 203 29.16 -8.60 -19.55
N THR A 204 29.98 -9.65 -19.56
CA THR A 204 30.71 -10.20 -18.43
C THR A 204 31.63 -9.14 -17.81
N GLY A 205 31.23 -8.63 -16.64
CA GLY A 205 32.12 -8.09 -15.61
C GLY A 205 32.01 -9.00 -14.39
N GLU A 206 33.17 -9.36 -13.84
CA GLU A 206 33.44 -10.28 -12.72
C GLU A 206 32.29 -10.58 -11.73
N GLN A 207 32.05 -11.88 -11.53
CA GLN A 207 31.27 -12.41 -10.42
C GLN A 207 32.00 -12.16 -9.09
N ASP A 208 31.41 -11.36 -8.22
CA ASP A 208 31.66 -11.39 -6.79
C ASP A 208 30.36 -11.01 -6.04
N GLY A 209 29.88 -11.92 -5.17
CA GLY A 209 28.85 -11.68 -4.14
C GLY A 209 27.46 -11.21 -4.60
N ALA A 210 26.44 -12.07 -4.48
CA ALA A 210 25.06 -11.61 -4.45
C ALA A 210 24.89 -10.63 -3.29
N THR A 211 24.82 -9.34 -3.61
CA THR A 211 24.77 -8.23 -2.66
C THR A 211 23.32 -7.80 -2.50
N ILE A 212 22.76 -7.91 -1.30
CA ILE A 212 21.50 -7.21 -0.98
C ILE A 212 21.88 -5.75 -0.79
N HIS A 213 21.33 -4.87 -1.63
CA HIS A 213 21.40 -3.43 -1.45
C HIS A 213 20.14 -2.96 -0.72
N LEU A 214 20.23 -2.71 0.59
CA LEU A 214 19.34 -1.74 1.24
C LEU A 214 19.90 -0.34 0.96
N ALA A 215 19.95 0.05 -0.32
CA ALA A 215 20.59 1.30 -0.71
C ALA A 215 19.64 2.49 -0.45
N VAL A 216 20.14 3.44 0.35
CA VAL A 216 19.87 4.87 0.17
C VAL A 216 20.44 5.25 -1.20
N LEU A 217 19.59 5.47 -2.20
CA LEU A 217 20.02 5.97 -3.50
C LEU A 217 20.27 7.47 -3.41
N ALA A 218 21.54 7.89 -3.41
CA ALA A 218 21.90 9.18 -3.97
C ALA A 218 21.76 9.10 -5.50
N PRO A 219 21.30 10.17 -6.18
CA PRO A 219 21.15 10.16 -7.63
C PRO A 219 22.52 9.97 -8.32
N ALA A 220 22.49 9.36 -9.50
CA ALA A 220 23.67 9.13 -10.31
C ALA A 220 24.41 10.45 -10.60
N GLY A 221 25.58 10.66 -9.96
CA GLY A 221 26.43 11.82 -10.20
C GLY A 221 27.08 12.47 -8.96
N ALA A 222 26.75 12.07 -7.73
CA ALA A 222 27.43 12.59 -6.55
C ALA A 222 28.79 11.88 -6.38
N SER A 223 29.88 12.62 -6.61
CA SER A 223 31.24 12.17 -6.34
C SER A 223 31.43 11.83 -4.87
N ASP A 224 31.98 10.64 -4.60
CA ASP A 224 32.45 10.13 -3.31
C ASP A 224 33.45 11.10 -2.65
N GLU A 225 33.01 12.13 -1.95
CA GLU A 225 33.81 12.75 -0.89
C GLU A 225 32.93 13.18 0.29
N ALA A 226 33.16 12.49 1.42
CA ALA A 226 32.74 12.76 2.81
C ALA A 226 31.36 12.26 3.28
N GLY A 227 31.37 11.06 3.89
CA GLY A 227 30.35 10.60 4.86
C GLY A 227 30.10 9.10 4.79
N GLY A 228 30.90 8.30 5.49
CA GLY A 228 30.81 6.83 5.45
C GLY A 228 29.48 6.31 6.02
N SER A 229 28.74 5.55 5.21
CA SER A 229 27.64 4.72 5.69
C SER A 229 28.20 3.58 6.55
N ILE A 230 27.61 3.34 7.72
CA ILE A 230 27.91 2.14 8.53
C ILE A 230 26.95 1.05 8.07
N GLY A 231 27.29 0.37 6.98
CA GLY A 231 26.56 -0.81 6.54
C GLY A 231 26.74 -1.96 7.52
N HIS A 232 25.66 -2.47 8.10
CA HIS A 232 25.68 -3.75 8.80
C HIS A 232 25.79 -4.88 7.78
N ARG A 233 26.99 -5.46 7.66
CA ARG A 233 27.24 -6.62 6.79
C ARG A 233 26.91 -7.90 7.56
N VAL A 234 25.79 -8.53 7.24
CA VAL A 234 25.37 -9.81 7.81
C VAL A 234 25.83 -10.95 6.88
N ARG A 235 26.70 -11.84 7.37
CA ARG A 235 27.19 -13.00 6.60
C ARG A 235 26.26 -14.20 6.79
N LEU A 236 25.71 -14.72 5.69
CA LEU A 236 24.86 -15.91 5.62
C LEU A 236 25.65 -17.07 4.98
N GLY A 237 26.57 -17.69 5.71
CA GLY A 237 27.44 -18.72 5.13
C GLY A 237 28.28 -18.15 3.97
N ALA A 238 28.01 -18.56 2.73
CA ALA A 238 28.67 -18.04 1.52
C ALA A 238 28.02 -16.76 0.94
N LEU A 239 26.88 -16.32 1.47
CA LEU A 239 26.19 -15.07 1.07
C LEU A 239 26.57 -13.90 1.98
N SER A 240 26.63 -12.69 1.42
CA SER A 240 26.80 -11.44 2.18
C SER A 240 25.60 -10.52 1.97
N VAL A 241 24.88 -10.22 3.04
CA VAL A 241 23.79 -9.23 3.06
C VAL A 241 24.35 -7.92 3.59
N GLN A 242 24.18 -6.82 2.87
CA GLN A 242 24.56 -5.49 3.32
C GLN A 242 23.30 -4.67 3.62
N ILE A 243 23.13 -4.32 4.89
CA ILE A 243 22.05 -3.45 5.36
C ILE A 243 22.68 -2.07 5.55
N ASP A 244 22.48 -1.14 4.63
CA ASP A 244 23.00 0.22 4.78
C ASP A 244 22.06 1.01 5.70
N THR A 245 22.45 1.16 6.96
CA THR A 245 21.82 2.08 7.92
C THR A 245 22.75 3.27 8.13
N GLU A 246 22.23 4.49 8.05
CA GLU A 246 22.98 5.67 8.52
C GLU A 246 23.19 5.56 10.05
N PRO A 247 24.36 5.91 10.60
CA PRO A 247 24.54 5.99 12.03
C PRO A 247 23.64 7.10 12.59
N ILE A 248 22.76 6.75 13.54
CA ILE A 248 22.24 7.72 14.50
C ILE A 248 23.47 8.19 15.29
N GLY A 249 23.85 9.45 15.12
CA GLY A 249 25.12 10.00 15.60
C GLY A 249 25.47 9.54 17.02
N THR A 250 26.61 8.87 17.13
CA THR A 250 27.27 8.58 18.40
C THR A 250 27.93 9.87 18.86
N ASP A 251 27.28 10.60 19.75
CA ASP A 251 27.92 11.29 20.88
C ASP A 251 26.85 11.98 21.76
N LEU A 252 26.89 11.64 23.06
CA LEU A 252 26.15 12.22 24.20
C LEU A 252 24.68 11.77 24.39
N ILE A 253 24.49 10.50 24.74
CA ILE A 253 23.44 10.12 25.73
C ILE A 253 24.17 9.86 27.04
N ASP A 254 24.31 10.90 27.85
CA ASP A 254 24.60 10.77 29.28
C ASP A 254 23.31 11.19 30.01
N THR A 255 22.32 10.30 29.96
CA THR A 255 21.14 10.36 30.82
C THR A 255 20.70 8.94 31.13
N GLU A 256 20.91 8.55 32.38
CA GLU A 256 20.49 7.28 32.97
C GLU A 256 18.99 7.03 32.73
N LEU A 257 18.68 6.19 31.75
CA LEU A 257 17.47 5.37 31.74
C LEU A 257 17.87 3.98 32.20
N THR A 258 17.68 3.72 33.49
CA THR A 258 17.76 2.38 34.07
C THR A 258 16.60 1.52 33.55
N GLY A 259 16.88 0.64 32.59
CA GLY A 259 16.00 -0.38 32.00
C GLY A 259 16.81 -1.26 31.03
N PRO A 260 16.53 -2.57 30.89
CA PRO A 260 17.54 -3.59 30.74
C PRO A 260 18.34 -3.45 29.44
N GLN A 261 19.67 -3.41 29.62
CA GLN A 261 20.76 -3.56 28.66
C GLN A 261 20.31 -3.86 27.23
N ALA A 262 20.54 -2.90 26.33
CA ALA A 262 20.76 -3.18 24.92
C ALA A 262 21.90 -4.19 24.82
N SER A 263 21.57 -5.47 24.69
CA SER A 263 22.56 -6.53 24.50
C SER A 263 23.16 -6.34 23.12
N SER A 264 24.46 -6.09 23.07
CA SER A 264 25.32 -6.21 21.89
C SER A 264 25.43 -7.66 21.37
N ASP A 265 24.40 -8.47 21.56
CA ASP A 265 24.36 -9.84 21.06
C ASP A 265 23.81 -9.81 19.64
N ALA A 266 24.72 -9.95 18.69
CA ALA A 266 24.42 -10.43 17.35
C ALA A 266 23.69 -11.79 17.44
N ARG A 267 22.37 -11.76 17.62
CA ARG A 267 21.50 -12.93 17.54
C ARG A 267 20.76 -12.93 16.21
N GLY A 268 21.37 -13.61 15.25
CA GLY A 268 20.66 -14.20 14.11
C GLY A 268 20.98 -13.55 12.77
N ALA A 269 22.00 -14.05 12.08
CA ALA A 269 21.97 -13.99 10.62
C ALA A 269 20.73 -14.81 10.16
N PRO A 270 19.93 -14.33 9.20
CA PRO A 270 18.75 -15.06 8.75
C PRO A 270 19.08 -16.50 8.38
N ARG A 271 18.30 -17.46 8.88
CA ARG A 271 18.58 -18.88 8.62
C ARG A 271 18.49 -19.24 7.13
N SER A 272 17.72 -18.46 6.35
CA SER A 272 17.56 -18.54 4.89
C SER A 272 16.89 -17.27 4.33
N LEU A 273 17.02 -17.00 3.03
CA LEU A 273 16.55 -15.76 2.39
C LEU A 273 15.02 -15.63 2.33
N ASP A 274 14.30 -16.73 2.26
CA ASP A 274 12.83 -16.79 2.30
C ASP A 274 12.23 -16.36 3.64
N ARG A 275 13.07 -16.21 4.68
CA ARG A 275 12.67 -15.73 6.00
C ARG A 275 12.75 -14.22 6.15
N LEU A 276 13.30 -13.50 5.17
CA LEU A 276 13.32 -12.05 5.18
C LEU A 276 11.92 -11.50 4.92
N HIS A 277 11.40 -10.76 5.89
CA HIS A 277 10.13 -10.07 5.77
C HIS A 277 10.31 -8.59 6.06
N LEU A 278 9.58 -7.76 5.32
CA LEU A 278 9.33 -6.38 5.62
C LEU A 278 8.11 -6.32 6.54
N VAL A 279 8.30 -5.77 7.74
CA VAL A 279 7.18 -5.36 8.59
C VAL A 279 6.97 -3.87 8.38
N VAL A 280 5.74 -3.48 8.09
CA VAL A 280 5.30 -2.09 8.15
C VAL A 280 4.37 -1.96 9.36
N GLN A 281 4.65 -1.05 10.30
CA GLN A 281 3.94 -0.97 11.59
C GLN A 281 3.50 0.44 11.94
N ASN A 282 2.38 0.55 12.67
CA ASN A 282 1.98 1.77 13.38
C ASN A 282 2.74 1.84 14.71
N GLY A 283 3.45 2.93 14.97
CA GLY A 283 4.29 3.06 16.15
C GLY A 283 5.32 1.92 16.24
N ARG A 284 5.42 1.27 17.41
CA ARG A 284 6.25 0.07 17.64
C ARG A 284 5.41 -1.20 17.82
N THR A 285 4.17 -1.23 17.32
CA THR A 285 3.18 -2.26 17.70
C THR A 285 3.68 -3.68 17.42
N PHE A 286 4.33 -3.93 16.27
CA PHE A 286 4.87 -5.26 15.97
C PHE A 286 5.96 -5.67 16.96
N GLN A 287 6.85 -4.75 17.33
CA GLN A 287 7.93 -5.03 18.28
C GLN A 287 7.42 -5.21 19.72
N GLN A 288 6.31 -4.55 20.07
CA GLN A 288 5.65 -4.70 21.38
C GLN A 288 4.89 -6.02 21.49
N GLU A 289 4.18 -6.42 20.43
CA GLU A 289 3.42 -7.68 20.39
C GLU A 289 4.32 -8.91 20.15
N HIS A 290 5.42 -8.73 19.41
CA HIS A 290 6.35 -9.79 19.02
C HIS A 290 7.81 -9.45 19.36
N PRO A 291 8.15 -9.20 20.64
CA PRO A 291 9.49 -8.80 21.06
C PRO A 291 10.57 -9.86 20.81
N ASP A 292 10.16 -11.12 20.60
CA ASP A 292 11.05 -12.25 20.35
C ASP A 292 11.45 -12.39 18.88
N VAL A 293 10.83 -11.64 17.96
CA VAL A 293 11.16 -11.69 16.52
C VAL A 293 12.45 -10.91 16.26
N PRO A 294 13.49 -11.53 15.67
CA PRO A 294 14.74 -10.83 15.37
C PRO A 294 14.54 -9.72 14.34
N VAL A 295 14.82 -8.48 14.75
CA VAL A 295 14.86 -7.30 13.88
C VAL A 295 16.29 -7.13 13.34
N LEU A 296 16.43 -7.25 12.02
CA LEU A 296 17.70 -7.13 11.29
C LEU A 296 18.00 -5.68 10.89
N ALA A 297 16.95 -4.90 10.62
CA ALA A 297 17.02 -3.46 10.40
C ALA A 297 15.77 -2.79 10.97
N ASP A 298 15.95 -1.68 11.67
CA ASP A 298 14.87 -0.87 12.24
C ASP A 298 14.96 0.54 11.64
N GLN A 299 13.93 0.94 10.91
CA GLN A 299 13.75 2.30 10.38
C GLN A 299 12.41 2.87 10.88
N GLY A 300 12.05 2.59 12.13
CA GLY A 300 10.79 3.00 12.73
C GLY A 300 9.62 2.20 12.17
N ARG A 301 8.84 2.82 11.27
CA ARG A 301 7.69 2.20 10.61
C ARG A 301 8.06 0.97 9.78
N TYR A 302 9.27 0.93 9.22
CA TYR A 302 9.74 -0.20 8.42
C TYR A 302 10.78 -1.02 9.19
N LEU A 303 10.50 -2.30 9.38
CA LEU A 303 11.46 -3.26 9.93
C LEU A 303 11.81 -4.31 8.88
N VAL A 304 13.07 -4.72 8.84
CA VAL A 304 13.46 -5.96 8.20
C VAL A 304 13.62 -7.00 9.31
N VAL A 305 12.86 -8.09 9.25
CA VAL A 305 12.86 -9.14 10.27
C VAL A 305 13.25 -10.50 9.70
N ASP A 306 13.87 -11.35 10.53
CA ASP A 306 13.96 -12.79 10.27
C ASP A 306 12.74 -13.48 10.88
N LEU A 307 11.78 -13.84 10.02
CA LEU A 307 10.55 -14.47 10.44
C LEU A 307 10.26 -15.73 9.62
N ASP A 308 9.72 -16.76 10.27
CA ASP A 308 9.30 -17.97 9.57
C ASP A 308 8.14 -17.68 8.62
N PRO A 309 8.16 -18.09 7.34
CA PRO A 309 7.09 -17.78 6.39
C PRO A 309 5.71 -18.30 6.80
N ALA A 310 5.62 -19.37 7.59
CA ALA A 310 4.34 -19.83 8.12
C ALA A 310 3.83 -18.86 9.20
N ILE A 311 4.70 -18.47 10.13
CA ILE A 311 4.37 -17.51 11.19
C ILE A 311 4.03 -16.13 10.60
N ALA A 312 4.81 -15.65 9.63
CA ALA A 312 4.57 -14.39 8.94
C ALA A 312 3.16 -14.31 8.33
N ARG A 313 2.69 -15.41 7.73
CA ARG A 313 1.33 -15.51 7.16
C ARG A 313 0.23 -15.52 8.20
N GLU A 314 0.50 -16.02 9.40
CA GLU A 314 -0.44 -15.98 10.53
C GLU A 314 -0.51 -14.56 11.12
N LEU A 315 0.61 -13.86 11.21
CA LEU A 315 0.69 -12.49 11.73
C LEU A 315 0.08 -11.44 10.77
N ASP A 316 0.15 -11.64 9.45
CA ASP A 316 -0.49 -10.77 8.44
C ASP A 316 -1.97 -11.16 8.17
N GLY A 317 -2.72 -11.41 9.24
CA GLY A 317 -4.12 -11.86 9.20
C GLY A 317 -5.11 -10.74 8.86
N PRO A 318 -6.36 -11.08 8.47
CA PRO A 318 -7.39 -10.10 8.08
C PRO A 318 -7.86 -9.19 9.23
N ASP A 319 -7.64 -9.60 10.47
CA ASP A 319 -7.98 -8.83 11.67
C ASP A 319 -6.83 -7.94 12.14
N GLN A 320 -5.65 -8.03 11.50
CA GLN A 320 -4.49 -7.24 11.84
C GLN A 320 -4.59 -5.84 11.23
N VAL A 321 -4.57 -4.82 12.09
CA VAL A 321 -4.73 -3.42 11.69
C VAL A 321 -3.54 -2.54 12.08
N CYS A 322 -2.64 -3.02 12.92
CA CYS A 322 -1.53 -2.21 13.46
C CYS A 322 -0.16 -2.50 12.83
N PHE A 323 -0.05 -3.57 12.04
CA PHE A 323 1.13 -3.82 11.20
C PHE A 323 0.78 -4.74 10.02
N SER A 324 1.64 -4.78 9.01
CA SER A 324 1.62 -5.76 7.92
C SER A 324 2.96 -6.47 7.81
N VAL A 325 2.93 -7.75 7.43
CA VAL A 325 4.13 -8.57 7.27
C VAL A 325 4.21 -9.07 5.83
N LEU A 326 5.14 -8.50 5.06
CA LEU A 326 5.31 -8.78 3.64
C LEU A 326 6.61 -9.56 3.43
N PRO A 327 6.62 -10.60 2.58
CA PRO A 327 7.88 -11.16 2.10
C PRO A 327 8.75 -10.05 1.50
N LEU A 328 10.04 -10.04 1.78
CA LEU A 328 10.97 -9.04 1.24
C LEU A 328 11.80 -9.66 0.09
N PRO A 329 11.49 -9.36 -1.18
CA PRO A 329 12.28 -9.85 -2.30
C PRO A 329 13.71 -9.29 -2.27
N LEU A 330 14.62 -10.01 -2.92
CA LEU A 330 15.98 -9.51 -3.15
C LEU A 330 15.94 -8.26 -4.03
N ASN A 331 16.86 -7.32 -3.78
CA ASN A 331 17.00 -6.06 -4.53
C ASN A 331 15.80 -5.12 -4.43
N THR A 332 15.03 -5.19 -3.34
CA THR A 332 13.93 -4.26 -3.07
C THR A 332 14.42 -3.06 -2.25
N THR A 333 14.26 -1.85 -2.79
CA THR A 333 14.37 -0.62 -2.00
C THR A 333 13.09 -0.42 -1.20
N VAL A 334 13.17 -0.69 0.09
CA VAL A 334 12.05 -0.47 1.03
C VAL A 334 11.88 1.02 1.33
N PHE A 335 13.01 1.69 1.52
CA PHE A 335 13.11 3.05 2.03
C PHE A 335 14.35 3.71 1.40
N ALA A 336 14.22 4.97 1.00
CA ALA A 336 15.33 5.74 0.46
C ALA A 336 15.35 7.14 1.08
N ARG A 337 16.54 7.69 1.32
CA ARG A 337 16.68 9.13 1.55
C ARG A 337 16.72 9.82 0.19
N ALA A 338 15.82 10.76 -0.04
CA ALA A 338 15.84 11.55 -1.26
C ALA A 338 16.89 12.65 -1.15
N VAL A 339 17.73 12.77 -2.16
CA VAL A 339 18.61 13.93 -2.38
C VAL A 339 18.10 14.64 -3.63
N ALA A 340 17.18 15.57 -3.43
CA ALA A 340 16.71 16.44 -4.49
C ALA A 340 17.57 17.70 -4.52
N GLU A 341 17.96 18.12 -5.72
CA GLU A 341 18.65 19.40 -5.91
C GLU A 341 17.63 20.54 -5.81
N PRO A 342 17.95 21.64 -5.08
CA PRO A 342 17.10 22.81 -5.05
C PRO A 342 16.85 23.35 -6.46
N VAL A 343 15.58 23.57 -6.79
CA VAL A 343 15.17 24.30 -8.00
C VAL A 343 15.19 25.81 -7.73
N ALA A 344 15.16 26.60 -8.81
CA ALA A 344 15.11 28.06 -8.72
C ALA A 344 13.86 28.51 -7.93
N GLU A 345 14.08 29.24 -6.84
CA GLU A 345 13.01 29.74 -5.98
C GLU A 345 12.10 30.68 -6.76
N GLN A 346 10.78 30.49 -6.61
CA GLN A 346 9.76 31.35 -7.19
C GLN A 346 9.29 32.35 -6.12
N PRO A 347 9.43 33.68 -6.32
CA PRO A 347 9.12 34.66 -5.29
C PRO A 347 7.70 34.57 -4.73
N TRP A 348 6.72 34.21 -5.55
CA TRP A 348 5.33 34.08 -5.11
C TRP A 348 5.04 32.81 -4.33
N ILE A 349 5.79 31.73 -4.58
CA ILE A 349 5.70 30.53 -3.76
C ILE A 349 6.35 30.84 -2.40
N ARG A 350 7.51 31.49 -2.39
CA ARG A 350 8.18 31.97 -1.16
C ARG A 350 7.23 32.81 -0.29
N GLU A 351 6.49 33.75 -0.88
CA GLU A 351 5.49 34.56 -0.18
C GLU A 351 4.37 33.72 0.47
N LEU A 352 3.96 32.60 -0.13
CA LEU A 352 2.97 31.69 0.44
C LEU A 352 3.60 30.83 1.56
N VAL A 353 4.81 30.32 1.33
CA VAL A 353 5.58 29.55 2.31
C VAL A 353 5.87 30.38 3.58
N ASP A 354 6.14 31.68 3.43
CA ASP A 354 6.38 32.61 4.55
C ASP A 354 5.14 32.89 5.41
N ARG A 355 3.93 32.61 4.89
CA ARG A 355 2.69 32.72 5.67
C ARG A 355 2.50 31.56 6.65
N VAL A 356 3.27 30.47 6.51
CA VAL A 356 3.23 29.33 7.44
C VAL A 356 3.91 29.74 8.75
N ALA A 357 3.10 29.86 9.81
CA ALA A 357 3.53 30.37 11.11
C ALA A 357 3.25 29.40 12.26
N ALA A 358 4.29 29.03 13.01
CA ALA A 358 4.24 28.11 14.15
C ALA A 358 3.17 28.50 15.18
N GLY A 359 3.09 29.78 15.54
CA GLY A 359 2.10 30.24 16.53
C GLY A 359 0.65 30.00 16.09
N ARG A 360 0.34 30.12 14.80
CA ARG A 360 -1.02 29.87 14.30
C ARG A 360 -1.30 28.37 14.17
N PHE A 361 -0.31 27.58 13.74
CA PHE A 361 -0.38 26.12 13.77
C PHE A 361 -0.70 25.62 15.19
N ARG A 362 0.08 26.06 16.18
CA ARG A 362 -0.11 25.72 17.60
C ARG A 362 -1.51 26.06 18.11
N MET A 363 -2.02 27.24 17.78
CA MET A 363 -3.37 27.63 18.18
C MET A 363 -4.45 26.69 17.63
N ASP A 364 -4.31 26.21 16.39
CA ASP A 364 -5.29 25.30 15.81
C ASP A 364 -5.15 23.88 16.37
N LEU A 365 -3.92 23.42 16.58
CA LEU A 365 -3.63 22.17 17.28
C LEU A 365 -4.30 22.16 18.66
N ASP A 366 -4.08 23.21 19.47
CA ASP A 366 -4.64 23.29 20.82
C ASP A 366 -6.17 23.31 20.82
N LYS A 367 -6.81 23.97 19.83
CA LYS A 367 -8.27 23.93 19.65
C LYS A 367 -8.77 22.52 19.35
N LEU A 368 -8.07 21.79 18.47
CA LEU A 368 -8.46 20.43 18.07
C LEU A 368 -8.30 19.44 19.22
N VAL A 369 -7.21 19.56 19.99
CA VAL A 369 -6.96 18.77 21.20
C VAL A 369 -7.98 19.08 22.30
N ALA A 370 -8.47 20.32 22.38
CA ALA A 370 -9.48 20.73 23.37
C ALA A 370 -10.84 20.02 23.24
N PHE A 371 -11.12 19.35 22.11
CA PHE A 371 -12.31 18.48 21.98
C PHE A 371 -12.20 17.19 22.83
N GLY A 372 -11.02 16.87 23.37
CA GLY A 372 -10.77 15.61 24.08
C GLY A 372 -10.60 14.47 23.09
N SER A 373 -11.36 13.38 23.25
CA SER A 373 -11.40 12.31 22.25
C SER A 373 -12.29 12.67 21.06
N ARG A 374 -11.77 12.53 19.85
CA ARG A 374 -12.50 12.75 18.60
C ARG A 374 -12.91 11.42 17.96
N TYR A 375 -13.27 10.39 18.72
CA TYR A 375 -13.76 9.12 18.17
C TYR A 375 -14.86 9.35 17.13
N SER A 376 -14.72 8.84 15.89
CA SER A 376 -15.46 9.30 14.70
C SER A 376 -17.00 9.29 14.80
N THR A 377 -17.56 8.48 15.69
CA THR A 377 -19.01 8.32 15.89
C THR A 377 -19.51 8.98 17.18
N SER A 378 -18.68 9.78 17.83
CA SER A 378 -18.99 10.52 19.04
C SER A 378 -19.59 11.91 18.75
N SER A 379 -20.23 12.49 19.76
CA SER A 379 -20.68 13.89 19.71
C SER A 379 -19.52 14.88 19.64
N ALA A 380 -18.38 14.55 20.25
CA ALA A 380 -17.18 15.37 20.23
C ALA A 380 -16.60 15.47 18.81
N TYR A 381 -16.52 14.34 18.09
CA TYR A 381 -16.16 14.34 16.66
C TYR A 381 -17.11 15.20 15.83
N ARG A 382 -18.43 15.05 16.01
CA ARG A 382 -19.41 15.88 15.29
C ARG A 382 -19.20 17.37 15.57
N ALA A 383 -18.90 17.74 16.81
CA ALA A 383 -18.62 19.12 17.19
C ALA A 383 -17.33 19.63 16.52
N ALA A 384 -16.26 18.82 16.52
CA ALA A 384 -15.02 19.12 15.83
C ALA A 384 -15.23 19.31 14.32
N ALA A 385 -15.93 18.38 13.66
CA ALA A 385 -16.23 18.45 12.23
C ALA A 385 -17.08 19.69 11.88
N THR A 386 -18.06 20.02 12.73
CA THR A 386 -18.88 21.22 12.56
C THR A 386 -18.03 22.49 12.67
N ALA A 387 -17.15 22.55 13.68
CA ALA A 387 -16.28 23.71 13.93
C ALA A 387 -15.24 23.91 12.83
N THR A 388 -14.58 22.85 12.37
CA THR A 388 -13.60 22.94 11.27
C THR A 388 -14.28 23.30 9.95
N ARG A 389 -15.48 22.76 9.66
CA ARG A 389 -16.30 23.19 8.51
C ARG A 389 -16.65 24.67 8.56
N ASP A 390 -17.04 25.19 9.73
CA ASP A 390 -17.32 26.63 9.90
C ASP A 390 -16.05 27.48 9.75
N GLU A 391 -14.89 27.03 10.27
CA GLU A 391 -13.61 27.74 10.09
C GLU A 391 -13.18 27.78 8.62
N LEU A 392 -13.31 26.66 7.89
CA LEU A 392 -13.03 26.59 6.45
C LEU A 392 -13.97 27.52 5.65
N ALA A 393 -15.26 27.53 5.96
CA ALA A 393 -16.22 28.45 5.34
C ALA A 393 -15.86 29.92 5.61
N ALA A 394 -15.40 30.24 6.82
CA ALA A 394 -14.95 31.59 7.17
C ALA A 394 -13.68 32.03 6.40
N GLN A 395 -12.89 31.08 5.88
CA GLN A 395 -11.76 31.34 4.97
C GLN A 395 -12.19 31.43 3.49
N GLY A 396 -13.49 31.38 3.18
CA GLY A 396 -14.02 31.54 1.82
C GLY A 396 -14.20 30.23 1.04
N TYR A 397 -14.02 29.07 1.68
CA TYR A 397 -14.22 27.77 1.03
C TYR A 397 -15.70 27.39 1.00
N ALA A 398 -16.11 26.66 -0.04
CA ALA A 398 -17.39 25.97 -0.07
C ALA A 398 -17.31 24.70 0.79
N ALA A 399 -17.47 24.86 2.11
CA ALA A 399 -17.29 23.79 3.08
C ALA A 399 -18.61 23.10 3.49
N VAL A 400 -18.64 21.77 3.43
CA VAL A 400 -19.81 20.93 3.73
C VAL A 400 -19.45 19.73 4.58
N LEU A 401 -20.43 19.24 5.35
CA LEU A 401 -20.35 17.93 6.00
C LEU A 401 -20.94 16.86 5.08
N VAL A 402 -20.13 15.90 4.66
CA VAL A 402 -20.56 14.77 3.84
C VAL A 402 -20.82 13.58 4.77
N PRO A 403 -22.04 13.04 4.85
CA PRO A 403 -22.34 11.92 5.73
C PRO A 403 -21.63 10.64 5.27
N ILE A 404 -21.08 9.90 6.21
CA ILE A 404 -20.47 8.58 6.00
C ILE A 404 -21.01 7.57 7.02
N SER A 405 -20.90 6.28 6.69
CA SER A 405 -21.21 5.18 7.62
C SER A 405 -19.92 4.55 8.14
N VAL A 406 -19.75 4.50 9.46
CA VAL A 406 -18.63 3.83 10.13
C VAL A 406 -19.21 2.68 10.95
N GLN A 407 -19.03 1.44 10.48
CA GLN A 407 -19.56 0.23 11.13
C GLN A 407 -21.08 0.33 11.44
N GLY A 408 -21.86 0.91 10.52
CA GLY A 408 -23.32 1.08 10.67
C GLY A 408 -23.75 2.27 11.54
N ARG A 409 -22.81 3.06 12.05
CA ARG A 409 -23.06 4.31 12.78
C ARG A 409 -22.74 5.51 11.89
N GLN A 410 -23.46 6.61 12.10
CA GLN A 410 -23.26 7.84 11.33
C GLN A 410 -22.00 8.58 11.77
N SER A 411 -21.21 9.04 10.80
CA SER A 411 -20.11 9.99 10.95
C SER A 411 -20.10 10.96 9.75
N TRP A 412 -19.06 11.78 9.60
CA TRP A 412 -18.96 12.81 8.56
C TRP A 412 -17.53 12.99 8.08
N ASN A 413 -17.35 13.22 6.77
CA ASN A 413 -16.17 13.94 6.26
C ASN A 413 -16.48 15.44 6.24
N VAL A 414 -15.47 16.28 6.40
CA VAL A 414 -15.54 17.71 6.06
C VAL A 414 -14.88 17.90 4.71
N VAL A 415 -15.63 18.39 3.71
CA VAL A 415 -15.09 18.67 2.36
C VAL A 415 -15.21 20.15 2.10
N ALA A 416 -14.13 20.80 1.69
CA ALA A 416 -14.08 22.24 1.44
C ALA A 416 -13.40 22.54 0.10
N ASP A 417 -14.19 23.05 -0.84
CA ASP A 417 -13.72 23.39 -2.20
C ASP A 417 -13.34 24.87 -2.30
N HIS A 418 -12.21 25.13 -2.97
CA HIS A 418 -11.81 26.46 -3.40
C HIS A 418 -11.53 26.44 -4.92
N PRO A 419 -12.47 26.94 -5.74
CA PRO A 419 -12.33 26.88 -7.18
C PRO A 419 -11.17 27.74 -7.68
N GLY A 420 -10.43 27.22 -8.66
CA GLY A 420 -9.41 27.96 -9.38
C GLY A 420 -10.01 28.93 -10.42
N SER A 421 -9.13 29.62 -11.14
CA SER A 421 -9.51 30.54 -12.23
C SER A 421 -9.15 30.03 -13.64
N GLY A 422 -8.52 28.86 -13.75
CA GLY A 422 -8.15 28.27 -15.03
C GLY A 422 -9.34 27.79 -15.88
N PRO A 423 -9.08 27.38 -17.14
CA PRO A 423 -10.11 26.85 -18.04
C PRO A 423 -10.65 25.49 -17.55
N GLN A 424 -11.93 25.25 -17.81
CA GLN A 424 -12.59 23.97 -17.47
C GLN A 424 -12.37 22.90 -18.56
N PRO A 425 -12.28 21.60 -18.21
CA PRO A 425 -12.23 21.08 -16.84
C PRO A 425 -10.87 21.35 -16.18
N ARG A 426 -10.90 21.86 -14.94
CA ARG A 426 -9.67 22.15 -14.18
C ARG A 426 -9.12 20.91 -13.50
N PRO A 427 -7.79 20.75 -13.36
CA PRO A 427 -7.25 19.78 -12.41
C PRO A 427 -7.63 20.17 -10.97
N VAL A 428 -7.64 19.19 -10.07
CA VAL A 428 -7.87 19.37 -8.64
C VAL A 428 -6.67 18.85 -7.86
N VAL A 429 -6.19 19.65 -6.92
CA VAL A 429 -5.20 19.25 -5.92
C VAL A 429 -5.93 19.05 -4.60
N LEU A 430 -5.76 17.88 -4.00
CA LEU A 430 -6.36 17.55 -2.70
C LEU A 430 -5.30 17.66 -1.60
N VAL A 431 -5.68 18.26 -0.48
CA VAL A 431 -4.94 18.20 0.77
C VAL A 431 -5.84 17.60 1.84
N THR A 432 -5.37 16.55 2.50
CA THR A 432 -6.21 15.74 3.38
C THR A 432 -5.54 15.46 4.73
N ALA A 433 -6.36 15.17 5.74
CA ALA A 433 -5.98 14.61 7.03
C ALA A 433 -7.22 13.90 7.62
N HIS A 434 -7.08 13.07 8.64
CA HIS A 434 -8.25 12.58 9.38
C HIS A 434 -8.45 13.36 10.68
N LEU A 435 -9.71 13.52 11.06
CA LEU A 435 -10.12 14.33 12.20
C LEU A 435 -10.36 13.50 13.45
N ASP A 436 -10.63 12.21 13.30
CA ASP A 436 -10.85 11.33 14.43
C ASP A 436 -9.57 10.98 15.18
N SER A 437 -9.74 10.48 16.40
CA SER A 437 -8.67 9.95 17.25
C SER A 437 -9.22 8.83 18.12
N ILE A 438 -8.41 7.82 18.41
CA ILE A 438 -8.80 6.69 19.26
C ILE A 438 -7.86 6.47 20.44
N ASN A 439 -8.34 5.67 21.40
CA ASN A 439 -7.50 5.09 22.43
C ASN A 439 -7.64 3.56 22.34
N LEU A 440 -6.58 2.86 21.96
CA LEU A 440 -6.66 1.40 21.74
C LEU A 440 -6.90 0.64 23.06
N ALA A 441 -6.19 1.00 24.13
CA ALA A 441 -6.26 0.30 25.41
C ALA A 441 -7.58 0.56 26.17
N GLY A 442 -8.09 1.78 26.08
CA GLY A 442 -9.29 2.22 26.82
C GLY A 442 -10.57 2.24 25.98
N GLY A 443 -10.48 2.00 24.68
CA GLY A 443 -11.61 1.96 23.76
C GLY A 443 -12.28 3.32 23.49
N PRO A 444 -13.45 3.33 22.83
CA PRO A 444 -14.09 4.54 22.29
C PRO A 444 -14.51 5.62 23.30
N GLN A 445 -14.45 5.34 24.61
CA GLN A 445 -14.82 6.28 25.67
C GLN A 445 -13.59 6.82 26.42
N ALA A 446 -12.41 6.23 26.20
CA ALA A 446 -11.20 6.69 26.84
C ALA A 446 -10.67 7.97 26.19
N MET A 447 -9.89 8.71 26.96
CA MET A 447 -9.27 9.93 26.48
C MET A 447 -8.27 9.60 25.36
N ALA A 448 -8.43 10.30 24.23
CA ALA A 448 -7.59 10.22 23.06
C ALA A 448 -7.37 11.64 22.54
N PRO A 449 -6.52 12.45 23.19
CA PRO A 449 -6.34 13.84 22.77
C PRO A 449 -5.91 13.94 21.31
N GLY A 450 -5.16 12.94 20.82
CA GLY A 450 -4.84 12.77 19.40
C GLY A 450 -4.11 13.98 18.85
N ALA A 451 -3.11 14.46 19.60
CA ALA A 451 -2.44 15.71 19.30
C ALA A 451 -1.58 15.59 18.05
N ASP A 452 -0.71 14.59 18.02
CA ASP A 452 0.03 14.28 16.81
C ASP A 452 -0.84 13.48 15.83
N ASP A 453 -1.63 12.53 16.34
CA ASP A 453 -2.50 11.65 15.55
C ASP A 453 -4.01 11.94 15.79
N ASN A 454 -4.67 12.73 14.93
CA ASN A 454 -4.08 13.52 13.84
C ASN A 454 -4.51 15.00 13.87
N ALA A 455 -4.53 15.58 15.07
CA ALA A 455 -4.74 17.02 15.20
C ALA A 455 -3.61 17.84 14.54
N SER A 456 -2.40 17.28 14.43
CA SER A 456 -1.27 17.91 13.74
C SER A 456 -1.55 18.10 12.24
N GLY A 457 -1.97 17.06 11.52
CA GLY A 457 -2.36 17.13 10.11
C GLY A 457 -3.59 18.01 9.90
N CYS A 458 -4.57 17.93 10.80
CA CYS A 458 -5.75 18.82 10.79
C CYS A 458 -5.37 20.30 10.94
N ALA A 459 -4.49 20.66 11.87
CA ALA A 459 -3.98 22.01 12.04
C ALA A 459 -3.17 22.47 10.83
N GLY A 460 -2.47 21.53 10.20
CA GLY A 460 -1.85 21.70 8.89
C GLY A 460 -2.85 22.11 7.81
N LEU A 461 -3.94 21.35 7.65
CA LEU A 461 -5.00 21.64 6.68
C LEU A 461 -5.68 23.00 6.92
N LEU A 462 -5.90 23.39 8.19
CA LEU A 462 -6.39 24.74 8.51
C LEU A 462 -5.37 25.84 8.16
N THR A 463 -4.08 25.52 8.15
CA THR A 463 -3.03 26.42 7.65
C THR A 463 -3.11 26.59 6.14
N PHE A 464 -3.31 25.51 5.38
CA PHE A 464 -3.60 25.59 3.94
C PHE A 464 -4.79 26.51 3.65
N ALA A 465 -5.88 26.36 4.42
CA ALA A 465 -7.07 27.18 4.24
C ALA A 465 -6.75 28.69 4.30
N ARG A 466 -5.94 29.12 5.27
CA ARG A 466 -5.52 30.53 5.41
C ARG A 466 -4.53 30.97 4.34
N VAL A 467 -3.57 30.12 3.98
CA VAL A 467 -2.53 30.45 3.00
C VAL A 467 -3.15 30.67 1.62
N PHE A 468 -4.03 29.74 1.21
CA PHE A 468 -4.61 29.72 -0.14
C PHE A 468 -5.98 30.37 -0.26
N GLY A 469 -6.71 30.61 0.84
CA GLY A 469 -8.04 31.26 0.79
C GLY A 469 -8.05 32.67 0.19
N THR A 470 -6.87 33.28 0.03
CA THR A 470 -6.69 34.58 -0.66
C THR A 470 -5.96 34.46 -2.00
N HIS A 471 -5.72 33.23 -2.48
CA HIS A 471 -4.96 32.93 -3.69
C HIS A 471 -5.71 31.89 -4.55
N PRO A 472 -6.65 32.31 -5.41
CA PRO A 472 -7.23 31.40 -6.40
C PRO A 472 -6.16 31.04 -7.43
N GLY A 473 -5.65 29.81 -7.37
CA GLY A 473 -4.74 29.28 -8.39
C GLY A 473 -5.44 29.03 -9.74
N ALA A 474 -4.70 28.51 -10.72
CA ALA A 474 -5.29 28.04 -11.97
C ALA A 474 -6.11 26.76 -11.77
N ALA A 475 -5.62 25.82 -10.96
CA ALA A 475 -6.31 24.58 -10.59
C ALA A 475 -7.26 24.77 -9.39
N ASP A 476 -8.16 23.81 -9.18
CA ASP A 476 -9.01 23.78 -8.00
C ASP A 476 -8.22 23.21 -6.79
N LEU A 477 -8.45 23.76 -5.61
CA LEU A 477 -7.97 23.21 -4.33
C LEU A 477 -9.15 22.58 -3.58
N ARG A 478 -9.00 21.34 -3.13
CA ARG A 478 -9.96 20.68 -2.24
C ARG A 478 -9.28 20.28 -0.95
N LEU A 479 -9.86 20.70 0.17
CA LEU A 479 -9.42 20.33 1.51
C LEU A 479 -10.40 19.31 2.08
N ILE A 480 -9.89 18.19 2.63
CA ILE A 480 -10.75 17.15 3.21
C ILE A 480 -10.25 16.75 4.59
N LEU A 481 -11.14 16.79 5.57
CA LEU A 481 -10.95 16.10 6.85
C LEU A 481 -11.79 14.84 6.87
N PHE A 482 -11.14 13.68 6.88
CA PHE A 482 -11.82 12.38 6.89
C PHE A 482 -12.25 11.97 8.29
N GLY A 483 -13.34 11.19 8.35
CA GLY A 483 -13.77 10.53 9.57
C GLY A 483 -13.68 9.01 9.47
N GLY A 484 -13.35 8.36 10.58
CA GLY A 484 -13.30 6.91 10.65
C GLY A 484 -12.07 6.33 9.96
N GLU A 485 -10.99 7.09 9.87
CA GLU A 485 -9.67 6.62 9.43
C GLU A 485 -9.23 5.48 10.36
N GLU A 486 -9.27 5.77 11.66
CA GLU A 486 -8.81 4.94 12.76
C GLU A 486 -9.58 3.61 12.92
N GLN A 487 -10.70 3.51 12.24
CA GLN A 487 -11.57 2.33 12.23
C GLN A 487 -11.48 1.54 10.93
N GLY A 488 -10.61 1.95 9.99
CA GLY A 488 -10.36 1.26 8.72
C GLY A 488 -10.59 2.11 7.48
N LEU A 489 -10.25 3.40 7.52
CA LEU A 489 -10.29 4.33 6.37
C LEU A 489 -11.72 4.54 5.83
N PHE A 490 -12.73 4.49 6.69
CA PHE A 490 -14.14 4.50 6.27
C PHE A 490 -14.50 5.75 5.48
N GLY A 491 -14.01 6.92 5.90
CA GLY A 491 -14.28 8.20 5.28
C GLY A 491 -13.67 8.33 3.89
N SER A 492 -12.39 8.02 3.74
CA SER A 492 -11.67 8.09 2.46
C SER A 492 -12.10 7.00 1.49
N ARG A 493 -12.36 5.76 1.95
CA ARG A 493 -12.92 4.69 1.10
C ARG A 493 -14.27 5.07 0.52
N GLN A 494 -15.18 5.61 1.33
CA GLN A 494 -16.49 6.06 0.85
C GLN A 494 -16.38 7.27 -0.10
N TYR A 495 -15.47 8.19 0.19
CA TYR A 495 -15.20 9.33 -0.70
C TYR A 495 -14.72 8.86 -2.08
N VAL A 496 -13.66 8.03 -2.13
CA VAL A 496 -13.09 7.54 -3.38
C VAL A 496 -14.09 6.66 -4.16
N ALA A 497 -14.83 5.78 -3.48
CA ALA A 497 -15.86 4.96 -4.10
C ALA A 497 -17.03 5.79 -4.67
N GLY A 498 -17.28 6.97 -4.10
CA GLY A 498 -18.31 7.90 -4.54
C GLY A 498 -17.89 8.85 -5.68
N LEU A 499 -16.60 8.86 -6.07
CA LEU A 499 -16.14 9.71 -7.16
C LEU A 499 -16.68 9.21 -8.50
N ASP A 500 -17.31 10.11 -9.26
CA ASP A 500 -17.59 9.83 -10.66
C ASP A 500 -16.27 9.79 -11.48
N PRO A 501 -16.25 9.12 -12.65
CA PRO A 501 -15.04 8.98 -13.44
C PRO A 501 -14.44 10.31 -13.91
N ALA A 502 -15.27 11.34 -14.15
CA ALA A 502 -14.78 12.63 -14.60
C ALA A 502 -14.08 13.37 -13.46
N GLU A 503 -14.65 13.38 -12.26
CA GLU A 503 -14.03 13.98 -11.07
C GLU A 503 -12.75 13.24 -10.69
N ARG A 504 -12.75 11.90 -10.73
CA ARG A 504 -11.55 11.09 -10.51
C ARG A 504 -10.43 11.46 -11.48
N ALA A 505 -10.74 11.67 -12.75
CA ALA A 505 -9.76 12.03 -13.77
C ALA A 505 -9.18 13.44 -13.60
N ARG A 506 -9.86 14.35 -12.87
CA ARG A 506 -9.34 15.68 -12.57
C ARG A 506 -8.35 15.71 -11.42
N ILE A 507 -8.34 14.71 -10.53
CA ILE A 507 -7.47 14.71 -9.36
C ILE A 507 -6.02 14.50 -9.80
N ALA A 508 -5.24 15.57 -9.76
CA ALA A 508 -3.84 15.58 -10.21
C ALA A 508 -2.87 15.13 -9.11
N ALA A 509 -3.17 15.47 -7.86
CA ALA A 509 -2.36 15.10 -6.70
C ALA A 509 -3.21 15.08 -5.42
N VAL A 510 -2.88 14.18 -4.50
CA VAL A 510 -3.41 14.13 -3.14
C VAL A 510 -2.24 14.17 -2.16
N VAL A 511 -2.21 15.15 -1.27
CA VAL A 511 -1.26 15.25 -0.15
C VAL A 511 -2.00 14.97 1.15
N ASN A 512 -1.84 13.76 1.68
CA ASN A 512 -2.37 13.37 2.98
C ASN A 512 -1.35 13.70 4.08
N MET A 513 -1.76 14.42 5.11
CA MET A 513 -0.93 14.74 6.27
C MET A 513 -1.43 13.90 7.44
N ASP A 514 -0.55 13.06 7.96
CA ASP A 514 -0.84 12.20 9.10
C ASP A 514 0.40 12.12 9.98
N MET A 515 0.26 12.55 11.24
CA MET A 515 1.36 12.71 12.21
C MET A 515 2.52 13.56 11.65
N ILE A 516 2.37 14.89 11.71
CA ILE A 516 3.40 15.83 11.21
C ILE A 516 4.10 16.57 12.35
N GLY A 517 4.01 16.06 13.59
CA GLY A 517 4.26 16.86 14.79
C GLY A 517 5.36 16.35 15.70
N THR A 518 5.64 15.07 15.82
CA THR A 518 6.60 14.51 16.78
C THR A 518 7.99 14.33 16.16
N LEU A 519 8.97 15.03 16.71
CA LEU A 519 10.37 14.89 16.32
C LEU A 519 11.03 13.70 17.03
N THR A 520 11.15 12.57 16.33
CA THR A 520 11.84 11.36 16.83
C THR A 520 13.22 11.15 16.21
N THR A 521 13.65 12.06 15.34
CA THR A 521 14.93 12.04 14.62
C THR A 521 15.86 13.17 15.08
N GLN A 522 17.17 13.04 14.87
CA GLN A 522 18.14 14.08 15.27
C GLN A 522 17.99 15.40 14.51
N ARG A 523 17.45 15.34 13.28
CA ARG A 523 17.18 16.50 12.44
C ARG A 523 15.76 16.39 11.90
N PRO A 524 15.04 17.51 11.72
CA PRO A 524 13.70 17.51 11.13
C PRO A 524 13.65 16.68 9.85
N THR A 525 12.87 15.60 9.89
CA THR A 525 12.78 14.61 8.82
C THR A 525 11.33 14.36 8.50
N VAL A 526 11.04 14.20 7.21
CA VAL A 526 9.72 13.80 6.71
C VAL A 526 9.89 12.53 5.88
N LEU A 527 8.99 11.57 6.06
CA LEU A 527 8.79 10.46 5.18
C LEU A 527 7.63 10.79 4.23
N ILE A 528 7.90 10.70 2.93
CA ILE A 528 6.91 10.77 1.87
C ILE A 528 6.64 9.35 1.39
N GLU A 529 5.44 8.86 1.65
CA GLU A 529 5.04 7.51 1.30
C GLU A 529 4.01 7.54 0.18
N GLY A 530 4.20 6.74 -0.86
CA GLY A 530 3.28 6.67 -2.00
C GLY A 530 3.42 5.35 -2.74
N ALA A 531 2.98 5.31 -3.99
CA ALA A 531 3.20 4.17 -4.89
C ALA A 531 3.82 4.64 -6.20
N ALA A 532 4.03 3.73 -7.16
CA ALA A 532 4.62 4.08 -8.46
C ALA A 532 3.88 5.23 -9.18
N VAL A 533 2.55 5.31 -9.03
CA VAL A 533 1.71 6.39 -9.59
C VAL A 533 2.00 7.76 -8.95
N SER A 534 2.56 7.76 -7.73
CA SER A 534 2.84 8.97 -6.95
C SER A 534 4.20 9.59 -7.23
N ARG A 535 5.05 8.96 -8.05
CA ARG A 535 6.44 9.44 -8.29
C ARG A 535 6.51 10.92 -8.65
N PRO A 536 5.68 11.48 -9.57
CA PRO A 536 5.73 12.91 -9.85
C PRO A 536 5.41 13.80 -8.64
N VAL A 537 4.49 13.36 -7.78
CA VAL A 537 4.12 14.06 -6.54
C VAL A 537 5.28 14.00 -5.53
N MET A 538 5.90 12.83 -5.38
CA MET A 538 7.04 12.61 -4.47
C MET A 538 8.27 13.41 -4.88
N ASP A 539 8.57 13.44 -6.19
CA ASP A 539 9.69 14.20 -6.74
C ASP A 539 9.45 15.71 -6.56
N GLY A 540 8.23 16.19 -6.82
CA GLY A 540 7.83 17.58 -6.61
C GLY A 540 7.93 18.01 -5.15
N LEU A 541 7.46 17.19 -4.21
CA LEU A 541 7.60 17.46 -2.78
C LEU A 541 9.07 17.44 -2.34
N SER A 542 9.88 16.52 -2.86
CA SER A 542 11.32 16.45 -2.55
C SER A 542 12.05 17.71 -3.03
N ALA A 543 11.74 18.20 -4.24
CA ALA A 543 12.26 19.45 -4.76
C ALA A 543 11.78 20.66 -3.93
N ALA A 544 10.50 20.68 -3.56
CA ALA A 544 9.95 21.73 -2.69
C ALA A 544 10.65 21.76 -1.31
N ALA A 545 10.95 20.60 -0.73
CA ALA A 545 11.71 20.51 0.51
C ALA A 545 13.12 21.09 0.34
N ALA A 546 13.83 20.67 -0.71
CA ALA A 546 15.19 21.12 -1.00
C ALA A 546 15.28 22.64 -1.24
N THR A 547 14.25 23.24 -1.85
CA THR A 547 14.23 24.68 -2.14
C THR A 547 13.76 25.53 -0.96
N TYR A 548 12.71 25.11 -0.23
CA TYR A 548 11.99 26.01 0.69
C TYR A 548 12.16 25.67 2.18
N THR A 549 12.85 24.57 2.51
CA THR A 549 12.94 24.03 3.89
C THR A 549 14.36 23.58 4.22
N SER A 550 14.55 23.10 5.45
CA SER A 550 15.75 22.38 5.88
C SER A 550 15.48 20.90 6.19
N LEU A 551 14.37 20.35 5.70
CA LEU A 551 13.97 18.97 5.98
C LEU A 551 14.93 17.96 5.35
N ILE A 552 15.16 16.87 6.06
CA ILE A 552 15.57 15.63 5.41
C ILE A 552 14.33 14.96 4.85
N VAL A 553 14.37 14.62 3.56
CA VAL A 553 13.29 13.87 2.91
C VAL A 553 13.67 12.40 2.80
N GLN A 554 12.75 11.56 3.23
CA GLN A 554 12.77 10.12 3.04
C GLN A 554 11.58 9.73 2.18
N THR A 555 11.71 8.66 1.40
CA THR A 555 10.69 8.18 0.49
C THR A 555 10.47 6.69 0.62
N SER A 556 9.22 6.27 0.45
CA SER A 556 8.82 4.87 0.38
C SER A 556 7.76 4.66 -0.69
N LEU A 557 7.87 3.55 -1.42
CA LEU A 557 6.87 3.08 -2.38
C LEU A 557 6.02 1.93 -1.81
N HIS A 558 6.06 1.75 -0.50
CA HIS A 558 5.32 0.72 0.23
C HIS A 558 4.25 1.43 1.07
N PRO A 559 3.13 1.83 0.45
CA PRO A 559 2.11 2.58 1.13
C PRO A 559 1.43 1.74 2.21
N TYR A 560 1.19 2.33 3.36
CA TYR A 560 0.62 1.67 4.50
C TYR A 560 -0.35 2.59 5.25
N ASN A 561 -1.56 2.06 5.41
CA ASN A 561 -2.54 2.42 6.43
C ASN A 561 -2.67 3.92 6.78
N SER A 562 -3.16 4.72 5.82
CA SER A 562 -3.75 6.04 6.05
C SER A 562 -4.61 6.42 4.83
N ASP A 563 -5.24 7.59 4.85
CA ASP A 563 -6.25 8.02 3.87
C ASP A 563 -5.73 8.21 2.44
N HIS A 564 -4.41 8.21 2.19
CA HIS A 564 -3.85 8.17 0.84
C HIS A 564 -4.07 6.81 0.15
N VAL A 565 -4.19 5.71 0.91
CA VAL A 565 -4.27 4.34 0.36
C VAL A 565 -5.48 4.13 -0.55
N PRO A 566 -6.72 4.53 -0.20
CA PRO A 566 -7.87 4.37 -1.09
C PRO A 566 -7.71 5.10 -2.42
N PHE A 567 -7.01 6.24 -2.45
CA PHE A 567 -6.70 6.95 -3.69
C PHE A 567 -5.71 6.16 -4.56
N LEU A 568 -4.68 5.58 -3.95
CA LEU A 568 -3.71 4.71 -4.63
C LEU A 568 -4.36 3.45 -5.21
N ASP A 569 -5.28 2.81 -4.47
CA ASP A 569 -6.08 1.68 -4.94
C ASP A 569 -6.92 2.05 -6.17
N ALA A 570 -7.31 3.32 -6.26
CA ALA A 570 -7.98 3.92 -7.41
C ALA A 570 -7.00 4.58 -8.40
N ALA A 571 -5.71 4.23 -8.41
CA ALA A 571 -4.70 4.76 -9.33
C ALA A 571 -4.66 6.30 -9.42
N ILE A 572 -5.02 6.99 -8.35
CA ILE A 572 -4.92 8.45 -8.22
C ILE A 572 -3.55 8.75 -7.58
N PRO A 573 -2.75 9.69 -8.11
CA PRO A 573 -1.48 10.07 -7.50
C PRO A 573 -1.69 10.65 -6.09
N ALA A 574 -1.35 9.87 -5.07
CA ALA A 574 -1.52 10.24 -3.67
C ALA A 574 -0.27 9.94 -2.86
N VAL A 575 0.03 10.79 -1.88
CA VAL A 575 1.13 10.58 -0.95
C VAL A 575 0.65 10.83 0.46
N LEU A 576 1.27 10.12 1.40
CA LEU A 576 1.32 10.50 2.80
C LEU A 576 2.59 11.29 3.06
N THR A 577 2.47 12.43 3.74
CA THR A 577 3.60 13.13 4.36
C THR A 577 3.47 12.96 5.86
N ILE A 578 4.45 12.28 6.46
CA ILE A 578 4.49 11.93 7.88
C ILE A 578 5.87 12.26 8.44
N GLU A 579 5.96 12.56 9.73
CA GLU A 579 7.23 12.68 10.44
C GLU A 579 8.17 11.48 10.22
N GLY A 580 9.48 11.75 10.14
CA GLY A 580 10.48 10.71 9.99
C GLY A 580 10.61 9.86 11.25
N ALA A 581 10.77 8.55 11.08
CA ALA A 581 10.80 7.57 12.18
C ALA A 581 9.59 7.68 13.13
N ASP A 582 8.41 7.96 12.57
CA ASP A 582 7.09 7.96 13.23
C ASP A 582 6.86 6.72 14.12
N GLY A 583 7.38 5.56 13.71
CA GLY A 583 7.32 4.34 14.52
C GLY A 583 7.94 4.48 15.91
N ALA A 584 8.86 5.43 16.14
CA ALA A 584 9.42 5.69 17.46
C ALA A 584 8.49 6.49 18.38
N ASN A 585 7.37 7.03 17.88
CA ASN A 585 6.34 7.66 18.68
C ASN A 585 5.43 6.59 19.32
N ASP A 586 5.66 6.31 20.59
CA ASP A 586 4.91 5.30 21.37
C ASP A 586 3.63 5.84 22.03
N ARG A 587 3.29 7.12 21.78
CA ARG A 587 2.14 7.80 22.40
C ARG A 587 0.88 7.72 21.56
N VAL A 588 1.01 7.42 20.27
CA VAL A 588 -0.07 7.31 19.29
C VAL A 588 -1.16 6.36 19.79
N HIS A 589 -2.42 6.71 19.55
CA HIS A 589 -3.61 6.00 20.05
C HIS A 589 -3.67 5.80 21.58
N THR A 590 -3.07 6.71 22.37
CA THR A 590 -3.15 6.69 23.85
C THR A 590 -3.64 8.01 24.42
N ASP A 591 -3.81 8.08 25.74
CA ASP A 591 -4.09 9.33 26.45
C ASP A 591 -2.84 10.22 26.61
N GLN A 592 -1.65 9.73 26.20
CA GLN A 592 -0.38 10.44 26.24
C GLN A 592 -0.03 11.17 24.94
N ASP A 593 -0.79 10.96 23.84
CA ASP A 593 -0.65 11.77 22.63
C ASP A 593 -1.17 13.19 22.90
N LEU A 594 -0.28 14.05 23.40
CA LEU A 594 -0.58 15.33 24.01
C LEU A 594 0.17 16.44 23.30
N ALA A 595 -0.49 17.60 23.15
CA ALA A 595 0.04 18.75 22.42
C ALA A 595 1.47 19.16 22.82
N ARG A 596 1.85 18.99 24.09
CA ARG A 596 3.21 19.30 24.57
C ARG A 596 4.34 18.50 23.91
N PHE A 597 4.02 17.38 23.26
CA PHE A 597 4.99 16.53 22.56
C PHE A 597 5.08 16.83 21.07
N VAL A 598 4.17 17.67 20.55
CA VAL A 598 4.25 18.18 19.18
C VAL A 598 5.33 19.25 19.12
N ASP A 599 6.27 19.08 18.21
CA ASP A 599 7.30 20.00 17.78
C ASP A 599 6.77 20.91 16.65
N ASP A 600 6.56 22.19 16.99
CA ASP A 600 6.02 23.17 16.04
C ASP A 600 6.98 23.45 14.87
N GLU A 601 8.29 23.29 15.07
CA GLU A 601 9.28 23.57 14.04
C GLU A 601 9.25 22.48 12.97
N LEU A 602 9.24 21.21 13.36
CA LEU A 602 9.05 20.08 12.45
C LEU A 602 7.76 20.24 11.64
N ALA A 603 6.63 20.46 12.32
CA ALA A 603 5.34 20.61 11.66
C ALA A 603 5.34 21.77 10.65
N VAL A 604 5.89 22.93 11.02
CA VAL A 604 6.00 24.07 10.10
C VAL A 604 6.90 23.77 8.92
N GLN A 605 8.00 23.05 9.10
CA GLN A 605 8.88 22.68 7.98
C GLN A 605 8.15 21.73 7.01
N ILE A 606 7.43 20.72 7.50
CA ILE A 606 6.61 19.82 6.66
C ILE A 606 5.52 20.62 5.93
N LEU A 607 4.84 21.53 6.62
CA LEU A 607 3.83 22.39 6.02
C LEU A 607 4.41 23.32 4.94
N ARG A 608 5.62 23.86 5.13
CA ARG A 608 6.29 24.70 4.13
C ARG A 608 6.60 23.91 2.86
N MET A 609 7.10 22.68 2.99
CA MET A 609 7.28 21.76 1.85
C MET A 609 5.96 21.53 1.13
N ASN A 610 4.91 21.15 1.86
CA ASN A 610 3.61 20.82 1.29
C ASN A 610 2.96 22.06 0.64
N VAL A 611 3.05 23.25 1.26
CA VAL A 611 2.53 24.51 0.71
C VAL A 611 3.26 24.89 -0.56
N ALA A 612 4.59 24.75 -0.60
CA ALA A 612 5.36 25.05 -1.80
C ALA A 612 4.96 24.15 -2.97
N PHE A 613 4.87 22.84 -2.73
CA PHE A 613 4.43 21.88 -3.75
C PHE A 613 3.00 22.17 -4.22
N VAL A 614 2.04 22.37 -3.31
CA VAL A 614 0.64 22.64 -3.68
C VAL A 614 0.53 23.98 -4.42
N ALA A 615 1.29 25.01 -4.04
CA ALA A 615 1.31 26.26 -4.78
C ALA A 615 1.72 26.03 -6.24
N GLU A 616 2.79 25.27 -6.47
CA GLU A 616 3.22 24.90 -7.83
C GLU A 616 2.14 24.14 -8.61
N GLN A 617 1.52 23.13 -7.99
CA GLN A 617 0.44 22.36 -8.63
C GLN A 617 -0.81 23.19 -8.92
N LEU A 618 -1.11 24.18 -8.07
CA LEU A 618 -2.23 25.09 -8.31
C LEU A 618 -1.95 26.07 -9.45
N GLY A 619 -0.68 26.42 -9.68
CA GLY A 619 -0.27 27.40 -10.67
C GLY A 619 -0.74 28.83 -10.34
N ARG A 620 -0.13 29.83 -11.00
CA ARG A 620 -0.52 31.23 -10.85
C ARG A 620 -1.79 31.54 -11.66
N ALA A 621 -2.67 32.36 -11.09
CA ALA A 621 -3.80 32.92 -11.82
C ALA A 621 -3.31 33.68 -13.07
N GLY A 622 -3.80 33.28 -14.25
CA GLY A 622 -3.51 33.95 -15.52
C GLY A 622 -2.29 33.41 -16.28
N ASP A 623 -1.56 32.43 -15.75
CA ASP A 623 -0.61 31.67 -16.57
C ASP A 623 -1.40 30.71 -17.50
N PRO A 624 -1.17 30.74 -18.82
CA PRO A 624 -1.62 29.68 -19.70
C PRO A 624 -0.73 28.47 -19.39
N GLY A 625 -1.29 27.53 -18.63
CA GLY A 625 -0.59 26.33 -18.13
C GLY A 625 0.06 25.46 -19.19
#